data_AF-A0A370TN41-F1
#
_entry.id   AF-A0A370TN41-F1
#
_cell.length_a   1.000
_cell.length_b   1.000
_cell.length_c   1.000
_cell.angle_alpha   90.00
_cell.angle_beta   90.00
_cell.angle_gamma   90.00
#
_symmetry.space_group_name_H-M   'P 1'
#
loop_
_entity.id
_entity.type
_entity.pdbx_description
1 polymer ?
#
loop_
_entity_poly.entity_id
_entity_poly.type
_entity_poly.pdbx_seq_one_letter_code
_entity_poly.pdbx_strand_id
1 'polypeptide(L)'
;MHPDRKNVRWLQRPFPRGAAVCLLNPLQDFPGTELEHRFLTFFHRHTTPIISGSFDSDFWSVLLPCVGQTEPTIQHAMIAVGAVYARLESTDKLLHVFGSREESQRYELQQYNKAIRNLRRHLSANSVTLEVTLSVCVLLICLELLQGSIEHAILHLQGGMSILDGYQTAGSLRSESIAHKLENIFYRLGMQ
;
A
#
# COMPACT_ATOMS: atom_id res chain seq x y z
N MET A 1 -27.91 8.59 8.87
CA MET A 1 -28.05 8.52 7.40
C MET A 1 -27.08 7.46 6.89
N HIS A 2 -27.53 6.54 6.04
CA HIS A 2 -26.69 5.47 5.48
C HIS A 2 -25.91 5.99 4.26
N PRO A 3 -24.58 5.72 4.13
CA PRO A 3 -23.87 5.97 2.87
C PRO A 3 -24.22 4.89 1.84
N ASP A 4 -24.36 5.31 0.58
CA ASP A 4 -24.96 4.52 -0.50
C ASP A 4 -24.00 3.46 -1.07
N ARG A 5 -24.37 2.18 -0.98
CA ARG A 5 -23.54 1.00 -1.32
C ARG A 5 -23.51 0.69 -2.83
N LYS A 6 -23.42 1.68 -3.72
CA LYS A 6 -23.79 1.51 -5.14
C LYS A 6 -22.76 1.82 -6.22
N ASN A 7 -21.51 2.14 -5.89
CA ASN A 7 -20.51 2.48 -6.93
C ASN A 7 -19.16 1.76 -6.78
N VAL A 8 -19.22 0.44 -6.66
CA VAL A 8 -18.03 -0.43 -6.48
C VAL A 8 -18.17 -1.65 -7.40
N ARG A 9 -18.01 -1.45 -8.72
CA ARG A 9 -18.22 -2.51 -9.74
C ARG A 9 -17.28 -3.71 -9.57
N TRP A 10 -16.17 -3.56 -8.85
CA TRP A 10 -15.26 -4.65 -8.49
C TRP A 10 -15.81 -5.60 -7.40
N LEU A 11 -16.83 -5.21 -6.61
CA LEU A 11 -17.52 -6.13 -5.67
C LEU A 11 -18.35 -7.23 -6.35
N GLN A 12 -18.63 -7.10 -7.66
CA GLN A 12 -19.49 -8.04 -8.39
C GLN A 12 -18.73 -9.07 -9.21
N ARG A 13 -17.39 -9.00 -9.26
CA ARG A 13 -16.58 -10.07 -9.82
C ARG A 13 -16.43 -11.18 -8.79
N PRO A 14 -16.60 -12.47 -9.14
CA PRO A 14 -16.27 -13.55 -8.22
C PRO A 14 -14.79 -13.42 -7.87
N PHE A 15 -14.47 -13.27 -6.58
CA PHE A 15 -13.09 -13.34 -6.12
C PHE A 15 -12.47 -14.67 -6.60
N PRO A 16 -11.21 -14.67 -7.05
CA PRO A 16 -10.53 -15.91 -7.40
C PRO A 16 -10.60 -16.88 -6.21
N ARG A 17 -10.78 -18.18 -6.49
CA ARG A 17 -11.19 -19.21 -5.52
C ARG A 17 -10.20 -19.46 -4.35
N GLY A 18 -9.12 -18.67 -4.25
CA GLY A 18 -8.16 -18.66 -3.15
C GLY A 18 -8.42 -17.65 -2.02
N ALA A 19 -9.43 -16.77 -2.11
CA ALA A 19 -9.65 -15.73 -1.08
C ALA A 19 -9.82 -16.27 0.36
N ALA A 20 -10.36 -17.48 0.53
CA ALA A 20 -10.43 -18.15 1.84
C ALA A 20 -9.06 -18.63 2.36
N VAL A 21 -8.12 -18.95 1.46
CA VAL A 21 -6.72 -19.30 1.79
C VAL A 21 -5.93 -18.04 2.14
N CYS A 22 -6.18 -16.92 1.44
CA CYS A 22 -5.51 -15.65 1.69
C CYS A 22 -5.71 -15.10 3.12
N LEU A 23 -6.84 -15.45 3.75
CA LEU A 23 -7.17 -15.04 5.12
C LEU A 23 -6.52 -15.92 6.20
N LEU A 24 -6.03 -17.11 5.86
CA LEU A 24 -5.56 -18.10 6.85
C LEU A 24 -4.09 -17.94 7.24
N ASN A 25 -3.23 -17.47 6.33
CA ASN A 25 -1.85 -17.08 6.62
C ASN A 25 -1.35 -16.04 5.59
N PRO A 26 -1.65 -14.74 5.78
CA PRO A 26 -1.01 -13.71 4.97
C PRO A 26 0.52 -13.78 5.14
N LEU A 27 1.23 -13.84 4.01
CA LEU A 27 2.67 -13.60 3.85
C LEU A 27 3.65 -14.73 4.24
N GLN A 28 3.18 -15.96 4.45
CA GLN A 28 4.09 -17.09 4.76
C GLN A 28 4.91 -17.56 3.55
N ASP A 29 4.37 -17.40 2.32
CA ASP A 29 4.99 -17.87 1.07
C ASP A 29 5.83 -16.81 0.35
N PHE A 30 6.11 -15.65 0.98
CA PHE A 30 7.05 -14.67 0.43
C PHE A 30 8.48 -15.23 0.52
N PRO A 31 9.25 -15.34 -0.59
CA PRO A 31 10.67 -15.68 -0.53
C PRO A 31 11.50 -14.47 -0.07
N GLY A 32 11.30 -14.05 1.17
CA GLY A 32 11.90 -12.88 1.79
C GLY A 32 13.04 -13.20 2.75
N THR A 33 13.74 -12.15 3.17
CA THR A 33 14.60 -12.22 4.36
C THR A 33 13.76 -12.17 5.64
N GLU A 34 14.26 -12.76 6.73
CA GLU A 34 13.65 -12.69 8.06
C GLU A 34 13.29 -11.25 8.48
N LEU A 35 14.13 -10.27 8.12
CA LEU A 35 13.86 -8.86 8.38
C LEU A 35 12.65 -8.34 7.60
N GLU A 36 12.48 -8.75 6.34
CA GLU A 36 11.32 -8.39 5.53
C GLU A 36 10.03 -9.04 6.07
N HIS A 37 10.06 -10.30 6.51
CA HIS A 37 8.90 -10.93 7.20
C HIS A 37 8.53 -10.22 8.51
N ARG A 38 9.53 -9.77 9.29
CA ARG A 38 9.30 -8.96 10.50
C ARG A 38 8.65 -7.62 10.18
N PHE A 39 9.09 -6.91 9.14
CA PHE A 39 8.48 -5.64 8.74
C PHE A 39 7.10 -5.81 8.11
N LEU A 40 6.84 -6.88 7.35
CA LEU A 40 5.51 -7.23 6.87
C LEU A 40 4.55 -7.50 8.05
N THR A 41 4.99 -8.30 9.04
CA THR A 41 4.23 -8.57 10.26
C THR A 41 3.93 -7.27 11.02
N PHE A 42 4.91 -6.37 11.13
CA PHE A 42 4.72 -5.06 11.76
C PHE A 42 3.74 -4.18 11.00
N PHE A 43 3.87 -4.12 9.67
CA PHE A 43 2.97 -3.36 8.81
C PHE A 43 1.51 -3.77 9.06
N HIS A 44 1.19 -5.07 9.03
CA HIS A 44 -0.19 -5.52 9.28
C HIS A 44 -0.68 -5.27 10.72
N ARG A 45 0.18 -5.46 11.73
CA ARG A 45 -0.25 -5.39 13.15
C ARG A 45 -0.29 -3.97 13.72
N HIS A 46 0.57 -3.08 13.24
CA HIS A 46 0.79 -1.76 13.85
C HIS A 46 0.56 -0.61 12.85
N THR A 47 1.01 -0.74 11.60
CA THR A 47 0.89 0.35 10.62
C THR A 47 -0.48 0.41 9.97
N THR A 48 -1.02 -0.72 9.50
CA THR A 48 -2.32 -0.81 8.83
C THR A 48 -3.47 -0.22 9.65
N PRO A 49 -3.63 -0.50 10.97
CA PRO A 49 -4.70 0.12 11.77
C PRO A 49 -4.67 1.66 11.79
N ILE A 50 -3.48 2.26 11.63
CA ILE A 50 -3.26 3.71 11.69
C ILE A 50 -3.49 4.35 10.32
N ILE A 51 -2.87 3.80 9.26
CA ILE A 51 -3.00 4.38 7.90
C ILE A 51 -4.33 4.07 7.22
N SER A 52 -5.02 2.99 7.60
CA SER A 52 -6.35 2.67 7.06
C SER A 52 -7.43 3.60 7.59
N GLY A 53 -7.46 3.85 8.90
CA GLY A 53 -8.39 4.78 9.52
C GLY A 53 -9.87 4.45 9.22
N SER A 54 -10.52 5.30 8.43
CA SER A 54 -11.90 5.13 7.92
C SER A 54 -11.96 4.90 6.40
N PHE A 55 -10.80 4.76 5.76
CA PHE A 55 -10.66 4.45 4.35
C PHE A 55 -10.94 2.94 4.16
N ASP A 56 -12.04 2.61 3.47
CA ASP A 56 -12.29 1.31 2.81
C ASP A 56 -11.74 0.07 3.55
N SER A 57 -12.49 -0.41 4.55
CA SER A 57 -12.11 -1.57 5.38
C SER A 57 -11.68 -2.78 4.58
N ASP A 58 -12.35 -3.01 3.44
CA ASP A 58 -12.23 -4.23 2.66
C ASP A 58 -10.95 -4.18 1.80
N PHE A 59 -10.51 -2.98 1.39
CA PHE A 59 -9.18 -2.78 0.82
C PHE A 59 -8.09 -3.25 1.79
N TRP A 60 -8.08 -2.73 3.03
CA TRP A 60 -6.98 -2.98 3.99
C TRP A 60 -7.03 -4.35 4.66
N SER A 61 -8.22 -4.90 4.89
CA SER A 61 -8.41 -6.18 5.62
C SER A 61 -8.51 -7.40 4.72
N VAL A 62 -8.91 -7.24 3.45
CA VAL A 62 -9.10 -8.35 2.51
C VAL A 62 -8.22 -8.18 1.28
N LEU A 63 -8.45 -7.16 0.44
CA LEU A 63 -7.79 -7.07 -0.86
C LEU A 63 -6.28 -7.00 -0.72
N LEU A 64 -5.78 -6.01 0.03
CA LEU A 64 -4.37 -5.72 0.17
C LEU A 64 -3.56 -6.90 0.78
N PRO A 65 -4.04 -7.59 1.82
CA PRO A 65 -3.46 -8.88 2.25
C PRO A 65 -3.48 -9.95 1.16
N CYS A 66 -4.59 -10.13 0.42
CA CYS A 66 -4.69 -11.15 -0.63
C CYS A 66 -3.67 -10.90 -1.76
N VAL A 67 -3.65 -9.71 -2.34
CA VAL A 67 -2.68 -9.38 -3.41
C VAL A 67 -1.26 -9.31 -2.87
N GLY A 68 -1.09 -8.88 -1.61
CA GLY A 68 0.19 -8.85 -0.91
C GLY A 68 0.78 -10.23 -0.61
N GLN A 69 0.06 -11.35 -0.77
CA GLN A 69 0.66 -12.69 -0.66
C GLN A 69 1.53 -13.04 -1.88
N THR A 70 1.04 -12.75 -3.08
CA THR A 70 1.65 -13.23 -4.34
C THR A 70 2.48 -12.18 -5.07
N GLU A 71 2.43 -10.91 -4.64
CA GLU A 71 3.02 -9.77 -5.35
C GLU A 71 4.21 -9.14 -4.59
N PRO A 72 5.47 -9.46 -4.95
CA PRO A 72 6.67 -8.82 -4.39
C PRO A 72 6.65 -7.30 -4.48
N THR A 73 6.02 -6.74 -5.51
CA THR A 73 5.82 -5.30 -5.68
C THR A 73 5.07 -4.67 -4.51
N ILE A 74 4.00 -5.33 -4.04
CA ILE A 74 3.19 -4.87 -2.91
C ILE A 74 3.92 -5.11 -1.60
N GLN A 75 4.55 -6.27 -1.44
CA GLN A 75 5.31 -6.63 -0.23
C GLN A 75 6.40 -5.60 0.05
N HIS A 76 7.20 -5.21 -0.96
CA HIS A 76 8.22 -4.16 -0.80
C HIS A 76 7.62 -2.78 -0.45
N ALA A 77 6.43 -2.44 -0.97
CA ALA A 77 5.75 -1.20 -0.60
C ALA A 77 5.22 -1.24 0.85
N MET A 78 4.62 -2.36 1.28
CA MET A 78 4.20 -2.58 2.67
C MET A 78 5.38 -2.48 3.64
N ILE A 79 6.51 -3.12 3.32
CA ILE A 79 7.73 -3.09 4.13
C ILE A 79 8.25 -1.64 4.24
N ALA A 80 8.28 -0.89 3.14
CA ALA A 80 8.73 0.49 3.15
C ALA A 80 7.84 1.37 4.05
N VAL A 81 6.51 1.25 3.93
CA VAL A 81 5.54 1.97 4.78
C VAL A 81 5.71 1.58 6.25
N GLY A 82 5.84 0.28 6.55
CA GLY A 82 6.05 -0.23 7.90
C GLY A 82 7.37 0.22 8.52
N ALA A 83 8.45 0.28 7.74
CA ALA A 83 9.76 0.74 8.21
C ALA A 83 9.79 2.26 8.47
N VAL A 84 9.18 3.07 7.60
CA VAL A 84 8.99 4.51 7.84
C VAL A 84 8.16 4.73 9.11
N TYR A 85 7.05 4.02 9.28
CA TYR A 85 6.20 4.13 10.46
C TYR A 85 6.94 3.72 11.75
N ALA A 86 7.70 2.61 11.72
CA ALA A 86 8.52 2.17 12.85
C ALA A 86 9.55 3.24 13.26
N ARG A 87 10.15 3.94 12.29
CA ARG A 87 11.10 5.06 12.53
C ARG A 87 10.43 6.28 13.13
N LEU A 88 9.19 6.60 12.76
CA LEU A 88 8.44 7.73 13.30
C LEU A 88 7.99 7.47 14.75
N GLU A 89 7.43 6.30 15.01
CA GLU A 89 6.98 5.86 16.35
C GLU A 89 8.15 5.47 17.29
N SER A 90 9.40 5.60 16.86
CA SER A 90 10.59 5.16 17.62
C SER A 90 10.46 3.72 18.15
N THR A 91 10.02 2.80 17.28
CA THR A 91 9.78 1.39 17.68
C THR A 91 11.11 0.62 17.80
N ASP A 92 11.79 0.83 18.93
CA ASP A 92 13.13 0.31 19.25
C ASP A 92 13.33 -1.17 18.85
N LYS A 93 12.37 -2.05 19.17
CA LYS A 93 12.47 -3.51 18.94
C LYS A 93 12.69 -3.92 17.47
N LEU A 94 12.27 -3.10 16.50
CA LEU A 94 12.56 -3.34 15.08
C LEU A 94 13.79 -2.58 14.63
N LEU A 95 13.97 -1.35 15.12
CA LEU A 95 15.07 -0.48 14.74
C LEU A 95 16.43 -0.97 15.27
N HIS A 96 16.48 -1.72 16.38
CA HIS A 96 17.70 -2.36 16.92
C HIS A 96 18.41 -3.34 15.94
N VAL A 97 17.78 -3.73 14.83
CA VAL A 97 18.45 -4.52 13.78
C VAL A 97 19.44 -3.67 12.97
N PHE A 98 19.25 -2.35 12.97
CA PHE A 98 20.11 -1.39 12.31
C PHE A 98 21.12 -0.79 13.30
N GLY A 99 22.37 -0.60 12.89
CA GLY A 99 23.40 0.01 13.73
C GLY A 99 23.25 1.52 13.87
N SER A 100 22.49 2.18 12.97
CA SER A 100 22.19 3.61 13.05
C SER A 100 20.86 3.98 12.37
N ARG A 101 20.41 5.23 12.58
CA ARG A 101 19.21 5.79 11.95
C ARG A 101 19.34 5.88 10.42
N GLU A 102 20.54 6.18 9.94
CA GLU A 102 20.88 6.27 8.52
C GLU A 102 20.77 4.89 7.83
N GLU A 103 21.07 3.81 8.56
CA GLU A 103 20.91 2.45 8.05
C GLU A 103 19.42 2.05 7.93
N SER A 104 18.58 2.41 8.89
CA SER A 104 17.11 2.27 8.78
C SER A 104 16.58 3.02 7.56
N GLN A 105 16.93 4.30 7.43
CA GLN A 105 16.51 5.14 6.30
C GLN A 105 16.98 4.58 4.95
N ARG A 106 18.19 4.02 4.90
CA ARG A 106 18.71 3.32 3.71
C ARG A 106 17.90 2.07 3.39
N TYR A 107 17.46 1.30 4.39
CA TYR A 107 16.60 0.13 4.19
C TYR A 107 15.19 0.52 3.70
N GLU A 108 14.58 1.55 4.32
CA GLU A 108 13.30 2.12 3.89
C GLU A 108 13.34 2.53 2.41
N LEU A 109 14.36 3.30 2.03
CA LEU A 109 14.58 3.75 0.65
C LEU A 109 14.87 2.59 -0.31
N GLN A 110 15.56 1.54 0.13
CA GLN A 110 15.78 0.34 -0.68
C GLN A 110 14.46 -0.37 -1.00
N GLN A 111 13.58 -0.54 -0.01
CA GLN A 111 12.29 -1.23 -0.17
C GLN A 111 11.32 -0.42 -1.05
N TYR A 112 11.24 0.89 -0.83
CA TYR A 112 10.55 1.84 -1.72
C TYR A 112 11.02 1.71 -3.17
N ASN A 113 12.35 1.71 -3.38
CA ASN A 113 12.94 1.56 -4.71
C ASN A 113 12.66 0.18 -5.33
N LYS A 114 12.65 -0.90 -4.57
CA LYS A 114 12.26 -2.23 -5.07
C LYS A 114 10.82 -2.20 -5.58
N ALA A 115 9.89 -1.64 -4.82
CA ALA A 115 8.48 -1.51 -5.21
C ALA A 115 8.31 -0.75 -6.54
N ILE A 116 8.88 0.46 -6.65
CA ILE A 116 8.79 1.26 -7.88
C ILE A 116 9.46 0.56 -9.07
N ARG A 117 10.64 -0.04 -8.90
CA ARG A 117 11.35 -0.74 -9.98
C ARG A 117 10.62 -2.01 -10.43
N ASN A 118 9.94 -2.72 -9.53
CA ASN A 118 9.10 -3.85 -9.89
C ASN A 118 7.87 -3.33 -10.67
N LEU A 119 7.11 -2.39 -10.10
CA LEU A 119 5.90 -1.85 -10.72
C LEU A 119 6.16 -1.33 -12.14
N ARG A 120 7.21 -0.52 -12.32
CA ARG A 120 7.59 0.01 -13.65
C ARG A 120 7.90 -1.12 -14.64
N ARG A 121 8.61 -2.17 -14.23
CA ARG A 121 8.90 -3.32 -15.10
C ARG A 121 7.64 -4.06 -15.51
N HIS A 122 6.71 -4.31 -14.57
CA HIS A 122 5.47 -4.99 -14.91
C HIS A 122 4.54 -4.13 -15.79
N LEU A 123 4.46 -2.82 -15.53
CA LEU A 123 3.70 -1.89 -16.39
C LEU A 123 4.25 -1.89 -17.82
N SER A 124 5.57 -1.79 -18.00
CA SER A 124 6.20 -1.86 -19.34
C SER A 124 6.01 -3.22 -20.02
N ALA A 125 5.83 -4.30 -19.26
CA ALA A 125 5.59 -5.65 -19.77
C ALA A 125 4.09 -6.01 -19.89
N ASN A 126 3.17 -5.09 -19.55
CA ASN A 126 1.72 -5.36 -19.41
C ASN A 126 1.39 -6.60 -18.55
N SER A 127 2.18 -6.85 -17.50
CA SER A 127 2.14 -8.07 -16.67
C SER A 127 1.73 -7.82 -15.22
N VAL A 128 1.13 -6.67 -14.91
CA VAL A 128 0.54 -6.33 -13.61
C VAL A 128 -0.92 -5.93 -13.80
N THR A 129 -1.77 -6.29 -12.83
CA THR A 129 -3.18 -5.90 -12.86
C THR A 129 -3.39 -4.48 -12.37
N LEU A 130 -4.58 -3.92 -12.65
CA LEU A 130 -4.96 -2.61 -12.14
C LEU A 130 -5.05 -2.61 -10.61
N GLU A 131 -5.54 -3.68 -10.00
CA GLU A 131 -5.65 -3.85 -8.54
C GLU A 131 -4.27 -3.77 -7.86
N VAL A 132 -3.27 -4.47 -8.41
CA VAL A 132 -1.90 -4.43 -7.88
C VAL A 132 -1.28 -3.04 -8.06
N THR A 133 -1.45 -2.43 -9.23
CA THR A 133 -0.95 -1.09 -9.52
C THR A 133 -1.51 -0.04 -8.56
N LEU A 134 -2.84 0.00 -8.39
CA LEU A 134 -3.49 0.94 -7.49
C LEU A 134 -3.15 0.69 -6.03
N SER A 135 -3.00 -0.57 -5.62
CA SER A 135 -2.57 -0.93 -4.26
C SER A 135 -1.17 -0.38 -3.95
N VAL A 136 -0.23 -0.48 -4.91
CA VAL A 136 1.10 0.12 -4.76
C VAL A 136 1.02 1.64 -4.74
N CYS A 137 0.24 2.28 -5.61
CA CYS A 137 0.04 3.74 -5.57
C CYS A 137 -0.49 4.21 -4.21
N VAL A 138 -1.49 3.54 -3.63
CA VAL A 138 -2.03 3.88 -2.29
C VAL A 138 -0.97 3.73 -1.20
N LEU A 139 -0.19 2.64 -1.21
CA LEU A 139 0.89 2.44 -0.24
C LEU A 139 1.99 3.51 -0.37
N LEU A 140 2.40 3.84 -1.60
CA LEU A 140 3.41 4.88 -1.83
C LEU A 140 2.88 6.26 -1.41
N ILE A 141 1.62 6.60 -1.70
CA ILE A 141 0.99 7.82 -1.17
C ILE A 141 1.08 7.84 0.35
N CYS A 142 0.65 6.78 1.05
CA CYS A 142 0.72 6.70 2.51
C CYS A 142 2.16 6.89 3.04
N LEU A 143 3.16 6.33 2.35
CA LEU A 143 4.58 6.52 2.68
C LEU A 143 5.02 7.98 2.52
N GLU A 144 4.68 8.63 1.41
CA GLU A 144 5.02 10.05 1.23
C GLU A 144 4.29 10.94 2.26
N LEU A 145 3.05 10.61 2.63
CA LEU A 145 2.31 11.32 3.67
C LEU A 145 2.98 11.19 5.03
N LEU A 146 3.41 9.98 5.42
CA LEU A 146 4.16 9.74 6.65
C LEU A 146 5.49 10.51 6.69
N GLN A 147 6.11 10.74 5.53
CA GLN A 147 7.33 11.56 5.41
C GLN A 147 7.08 13.07 5.24
N GLY A 148 5.81 13.50 5.18
CA GLY A 148 5.43 14.91 4.97
C GLY A 148 5.62 15.43 3.54
N SER A 149 5.81 14.55 2.55
CA SER A 149 6.08 14.94 1.16
C SER A 149 4.80 14.97 0.31
N ILE A 150 4.03 16.05 0.46
CA ILE A 150 2.76 16.27 -0.26
C ILE A 150 2.97 16.24 -1.79
N GLU A 151 4.07 16.80 -2.30
CA GLU A 151 4.39 16.83 -3.73
C GLU A 151 4.53 15.42 -4.33
N HIS A 152 5.32 14.55 -3.71
CA HIS A 152 5.48 13.17 -4.18
C HIS A 152 4.17 12.35 -4.01
N ALA A 153 3.38 12.63 -2.98
CA ALA A 153 2.06 12.02 -2.81
C ALA A 153 1.11 12.39 -3.95
N ILE A 154 1.09 13.66 -4.36
CA ILE A 154 0.33 14.15 -5.53
C ILE A 154 0.85 13.48 -6.81
N LEU A 155 2.17 13.31 -6.96
CA LEU A 155 2.75 12.63 -8.13
C LEU A 155 2.30 11.15 -8.23
N HIS A 156 2.31 10.39 -7.13
CA HIS A 156 1.81 9.01 -7.12
C HIS A 156 0.30 8.94 -7.39
N LEU A 157 -0.48 9.90 -6.88
CA LEU A 157 -1.91 10.02 -7.16
C LEU A 157 -2.17 10.31 -8.65
N GLN A 158 -1.46 11.27 -9.24
CA GLN A 158 -1.56 11.61 -10.66
C GLN A 158 -1.14 10.44 -11.56
N GLY A 159 -0.07 9.73 -11.21
CA GLY A 159 0.35 8.51 -11.91
C GLY A 159 -0.70 7.40 -11.83
N GLY A 160 -1.23 7.14 -10.64
CA GLY A 160 -2.31 6.17 -10.42
C GLY A 160 -3.58 6.52 -11.19
N MET A 161 -3.97 7.80 -11.20
CA MET A 161 -5.09 8.32 -11.99
C MET A 161 -4.85 8.19 -13.49
N SER A 162 -3.66 8.52 -14.01
CA SER A 162 -3.35 8.40 -15.43
C SER A 162 -3.38 6.95 -15.91
N ILE A 163 -2.89 6.00 -15.09
CA ILE A 163 -3.00 4.57 -15.39
C ILE A 163 -4.48 4.15 -15.35
N LEU A 164 -5.22 4.57 -14.32
CA LEU A 164 -6.65 4.29 -14.22
C LEU A 164 -7.40 4.81 -15.45
N ASP A 165 -7.18 6.05 -15.88
CA ASP A 165 -7.77 6.65 -17.09
C ASP A 165 -7.40 5.88 -18.38
N GLY A 166 -6.17 5.35 -18.46
CA GLY A 166 -5.73 4.45 -19.54
C GLY A 166 -6.46 3.09 -19.56
N TYR A 167 -6.88 2.59 -18.39
CA TYR A 167 -7.80 1.44 -18.29
C TYR A 167 -9.28 1.88 -18.50
N GLN A 168 -9.65 3.12 -18.16
CA GLN A 168 -11.02 3.63 -18.22
C GLN A 168 -11.45 4.20 -19.57
N THR A 169 -10.51 4.42 -20.49
CA THR A 169 -10.82 4.52 -21.93
C THR A 169 -11.35 3.20 -22.51
N ALA A 170 -11.34 2.10 -21.72
CA ALA A 170 -12.14 0.89 -21.91
C ALA A 170 -13.31 0.71 -20.89
N GLY A 171 -13.59 1.68 -20.00
CA GLY A 171 -14.75 1.69 -19.07
C GLY A 171 -14.61 2.62 -17.84
N SER A 172 -15.47 3.64 -17.72
CA SER A 172 -15.33 4.87 -16.88
C SER A 172 -15.69 4.84 -15.35
N LEU A 173 -15.25 5.89 -14.63
CA LEU A 173 -15.62 6.52 -13.31
C LEU A 173 -14.65 6.27 -12.11
N ARG A 174 -14.25 7.22 -11.23
CA ARG A 174 -14.28 8.72 -11.16
C ARG A 174 -13.25 9.22 -10.10
N SER A 175 -12.65 10.42 -10.23
CA SER A 175 -11.49 10.89 -9.42
C SER A 175 -11.79 11.47 -8.01
N GLU A 176 -12.88 12.23 -7.83
CA GLU A 176 -13.09 13.09 -6.63
C GLU A 176 -13.14 12.37 -5.28
N SER A 177 -13.53 11.08 -5.26
CA SER A 177 -13.62 10.29 -4.03
C SER A 177 -12.25 10.01 -3.39
N ILE A 178 -11.16 10.05 -4.17
CA ILE A 178 -9.82 9.71 -3.68
C ILE A 178 -9.25 10.87 -2.87
N ALA A 179 -9.34 12.11 -3.37
CA ALA A 179 -8.81 13.30 -2.70
C ALA A 179 -9.41 13.47 -1.28
N HIS A 180 -10.74 13.41 -1.15
CA HIS A 180 -11.39 13.55 0.16
C HIS A 180 -11.06 12.42 1.13
N LYS A 181 -10.81 11.20 0.63
CA LYS A 181 -10.35 10.10 1.48
C LYS A 181 -8.88 10.27 1.91
N LEU A 182 -8.02 10.91 1.11
CA LEU A 182 -6.65 11.25 1.49
C LEU A 182 -6.61 12.32 2.60
N GLU A 183 -7.45 13.37 2.51
CA GLU A 183 -7.62 14.38 3.58
C GLU A 183 -7.88 13.74 4.96
N ASN A 184 -8.70 12.68 4.99
CA ASN A 184 -9.02 11.92 6.19
C ASN A 184 -7.87 11.02 6.71
N ILE A 185 -6.81 10.80 5.91
CA ILE A 185 -5.57 10.17 6.38
C ILE A 185 -4.68 11.25 7.02
N PHE A 186 -4.48 12.40 6.36
CA PHE A 186 -3.70 13.53 6.90
C PHE A 186 -4.13 13.95 8.31
N TYR A 187 -5.45 14.14 8.52
CA TYR A 187 -6.00 14.56 9.82
C TYR A 187 -5.66 13.58 10.97
N ARG A 188 -5.56 12.28 10.69
CA ARG A 188 -5.19 11.26 11.70
C ARG A 188 -3.70 11.09 11.91
N LEU A 189 -2.88 11.40 10.90
CA LEU A 189 -1.42 11.38 11.03
C LEU A 189 -0.87 12.61 11.78
N GLY A 190 -1.74 13.56 12.18
CA GLY A 190 -1.33 14.76 12.92
C GLY A 190 -0.55 15.78 12.09
N MET A 191 -0.65 15.68 10.76
CA MET A 191 0.11 16.49 9.80
C MET A 191 -0.77 17.64 9.29
N GLN A 192 -0.56 18.85 9.83
CA GLN A 192 -1.13 20.11 9.35
C GLN A 192 -0.02 21.16 9.16
#